data_AF-A0A2E3XRM8-F1
#
_entry.id   AF-A0A2E3XRM8-F1
#
_cell.length_a   1.000
_cell.length_b   1.000
_cell.length_c   1.000
_cell.angle_alpha   90.00
_cell.angle_beta   90.00
_cell.angle_gamma   90.00
#
_symmetry.space_group_name_H-M   'P 1'
#
loop_
_entity.id
_entity.type
_entity.pdbx_description
1 polymer ?
#
loop_
_entity_poly.entity_id
_entity_poly.type
_entity_poly.pdbx_seq_one_letter_code
_entity_poly.pdbx_strand_id
1 'polypeptide(L)'
;MLKLNLRISNLLLTGLFLLMNLVSSSVLRAEDFVDQDERDLEALESQLEDFRKDQEGVVQNITPDQLKKTQALQEAIKAGDQEKVKALTEELTKSLKSGSTQQMKQMVAVSLKSFQAMNETELRAHLLAKTSGNPVGSLLTQFPKLMDFLVQSLRDPIAIPQFFSILEKKSKLLLFFIINVAIWLVAFIVKKAHKAKSAGLGTHFKRWLFFFTLRLALFVGFFYTEISPFLHIANKTLLA
;
A
#
# COMPACT_ATOMS: atom_id res chain seq x y z
N MET A 1 -8.24 -26.18 -14.00
CA MET A 1 -7.98 -25.75 -12.60
C MET A 1 -6.58 -25.17 -12.34
N LEU A 2 -5.51 -25.59 -13.03
CA LEU A 2 -4.15 -25.05 -12.82
C LEU A 2 -3.93 -23.58 -13.20
N LYS A 3 -4.74 -23.01 -14.12
CA LYS A 3 -4.70 -21.58 -14.45
C LYS A 3 -5.21 -20.66 -13.33
N LEU A 4 -5.98 -21.18 -12.37
CA LEU A 4 -6.59 -20.37 -11.31
C LEU A 4 -5.59 -20.10 -10.17
N ASN A 5 -4.76 -21.09 -9.81
CA ASN A 5 -3.81 -20.95 -8.70
C ASN A 5 -2.56 -20.12 -9.05
N LEU A 6 -2.13 -20.10 -10.32
CA LEU A 6 -1.07 -19.17 -10.75
C LEU A 6 -1.55 -17.71 -10.73
N ARG A 7 -2.85 -17.49 -11.00
CA ARG A 7 -3.47 -16.16 -10.96
C ARG A 7 -3.52 -15.61 -9.55
N ILE A 8 -3.85 -16.42 -8.54
CA ILE A 8 -3.97 -15.99 -7.13
C ILE A 8 -2.60 -15.62 -6.51
N SER A 9 -1.54 -16.36 -6.85
CA SER A 9 -0.18 -16.02 -6.38
C SER A 9 0.36 -14.75 -7.01
N ASN A 10 0.16 -14.56 -8.32
CA ASN A 10 0.51 -13.32 -8.98
C ASN A 10 -0.34 -12.18 -8.41
N LEU A 11 -1.61 -12.43 -8.08
CA LEU A 11 -2.54 -11.48 -7.48
C LEU A 11 -2.04 -10.84 -6.18
N LEU A 12 -1.49 -11.63 -5.26
CA LEU A 12 -1.03 -11.13 -3.96
C LEU A 12 0.27 -10.33 -4.08
N LEU A 13 1.18 -10.76 -4.96
CA LEU A 13 2.42 -10.03 -5.27
C LEU A 13 2.15 -8.76 -6.09
N THR A 14 1.23 -8.82 -7.05
CA THR A 14 0.74 -7.62 -7.76
C THR A 14 -0.05 -6.73 -6.84
N GLY A 15 -0.84 -7.25 -5.90
CA GLY A 15 -1.61 -6.47 -4.93
C GLY A 15 -0.71 -5.64 -4.02
N LEU A 16 0.40 -6.20 -3.54
CA LEU A 16 1.39 -5.47 -2.74
C LEU A 16 2.16 -4.44 -3.59
N PHE A 17 2.54 -4.79 -4.83
CA PHE A 17 3.20 -3.88 -5.77
C PHE A 17 2.28 -2.75 -6.27
N LEU A 18 0.98 -3.01 -6.37
CA LEU A 18 -0.05 -2.02 -6.72
C LEU A 18 -0.44 -1.15 -5.55
N LEU A 19 -0.48 -1.65 -4.30
CA LEU A 19 -0.61 -0.79 -3.13
C LEU A 19 0.54 0.21 -3.06
N MET A 20 1.78 -0.20 -3.38
CA MET A 20 2.90 0.73 -3.47
C MET A 20 2.79 1.71 -4.66
N ASN A 21 2.35 1.27 -5.85
CA ASN A 21 2.14 2.18 -6.98
C ASN A 21 0.94 3.13 -6.80
N LEU A 22 -0.15 2.69 -6.16
CA LEU A 22 -1.32 3.52 -5.86
C LEU A 22 -0.94 4.65 -4.90
N VAL A 23 -0.21 4.33 -3.82
CA VAL A 23 0.30 5.33 -2.85
C VAL A 23 1.30 6.29 -3.50
N SER A 24 2.11 5.85 -4.46
CA SER A 24 3.00 6.75 -5.22
C SER A 24 2.26 7.62 -6.24
N SER A 25 1.15 7.13 -6.81
CA SER A 25 0.37 7.86 -7.82
C SER A 25 -0.63 8.86 -7.24
N SER A 26 -1.10 8.67 -5.99
CA SER A 26 -1.99 9.61 -5.29
C SER A 26 -1.29 10.90 -4.88
N VAL A 27 0.04 10.91 -4.79
CA VAL A 27 0.83 12.10 -4.44
C VAL A 27 1.09 13.03 -5.65
N LEU A 28 0.80 12.59 -6.89
CA LEU A 28 1.19 13.34 -8.10
C LEU A 28 0.06 13.69 -9.07
N ARG A 29 -1.22 13.60 -8.69
CA ARG A 29 -2.30 14.10 -9.55
C ARG A 29 -3.57 14.44 -8.77
N ALA A 30 -3.56 15.64 -8.19
CA ALA A 30 -4.74 16.36 -7.73
C ALA A 30 -5.16 17.35 -8.81
N GLU A 31 -5.71 16.85 -9.91
CA GLU A 31 -6.50 17.66 -10.84
C GLU A 31 -7.75 16.87 -11.22
N ASP A 32 -8.86 17.60 -11.30
CA ASP A 32 -10.21 17.25 -11.74
C ASP A 32 -11.10 16.45 -10.76
N PHE A 33 -11.66 17.18 -9.79
CA PHE A 33 -13.06 17.03 -9.37
C PHE A 33 -13.59 18.43 -8.99
N VAL A 34 -14.11 19.15 -9.98
CA VAL A 34 -14.99 20.30 -9.79
C VAL A 34 -16.26 19.96 -10.56
N ASP A 35 -17.33 19.69 -9.81
CA ASP A 35 -18.73 20.05 -10.15
C ASP A 35 -19.67 19.35 -9.14
N GLN A 36 -19.89 20.00 -7.99
CA GLN A 36 -21.14 19.87 -7.24
C GLN A 36 -21.32 21.04 -6.25
N ASP A 37 -22.25 21.92 -6.62
CA ASP A 37 -23.08 22.87 -5.85
C ASP A 37 -22.52 23.68 -4.67
N GLU A 38 -22.74 25.00 -4.78
CA GLU A 38 -22.44 26.14 -3.90
C GLU A 38 -22.94 26.09 -2.42
N ARG A 39 -23.21 24.91 -1.84
CA ARG A 39 -23.74 24.81 -0.46
C ARG A 39 -22.78 24.30 0.61
N ASP A 40 -21.53 23.96 0.25
CA ASP A 40 -20.55 23.42 1.20
C ASP A 40 -19.33 24.32 1.43
N LEU A 41 -19.41 25.63 1.19
CA LEU A 41 -18.24 26.52 1.32
C LEU A 41 -17.72 26.62 2.76
N GLU A 42 -18.62 26.69 3.75
CA GLU A 42 -18.28 26.69 5.18
C GLU A 42 -17.77 25.32 5.66
N ALA A 43 -18.33 24.23 5.12
CA ALA A 43 -17.87 22.87 5.42
C ALA A 43 -16.51 22.59 4.77
N LEU A 44 -16.27 23.10 3.56
CA LEU A 44 -14.96 23.07 2.90
C LEU A 44 -13.95 23.89 3.68
N GLU A 45 -14.31 25.07 4.17
CA GLU A 45 -13.41 25.95 4.91
C GLU A 45 -13.03 25.33 6.27
N SER A 46 -14.01 24.74 6.97
CA SER A 46 -13.75 23.94 8.19
C SER A 46 -12.88 22.71 7.89
N GLN A 47 -13.14 21.99 6.80
CA GLN A 47 -12.28 20.87 6.39
C GLN A 47 -10.88 21.33 5.99
N LEU A 48 -10.75 22.51 5.37
CA LEU A 48 -9.46 23.11 5.00
C LEU A 48 -8.68 23.56 6.24
N GLU A 49 -9.34 24.12 7.25
CA GLU A 49 -8.72 24.44 8.53
C GLU A 49 -8.29 23.20 9.30
N ASP A 50 -9.15 22.18 9.38
CA ASP A 50 -8.79 20.91 10.02
C ASP A 50 -7.63 20.23 9.27
N PHE A 51 -7.65 20.24 7.93
CA PHE A 51 -6.56 19.73 7.10
C PHE A 51 -5.28 20.54 7.26
N ARG A 52 -5.35 21.88 7.39
CA ARG A 52 -4.19 22.75 7.65
C ARG A 52 -3.61 22.49 9.02
N LYS A 53 -4.43 22.40 10.06
CA LYS A 53 -4.02 22.14 11.45
C LYS A 53 -3.42 20.74 11.60
N ASP A 54 -3.99 19.77 10.89
CA ASP A 54 -3.46 18.42 10.79
C ASP A 54 -2.16 18.35 9.99
N GLN A 55 -2.04 19.16 8.94
CA GLN A 55 -0.76 19.35 8.25
C GLN A 55 0.25 19.99 9.18
N GLU A 56 -0.08 21.02 9.96
CA GLU A 56 0.84 21.68 10.90
C GLU A 56 1.44 20.70 11.91
N GLY A 57 0.66 19.74 12.43
CA GLY A 57 1.18 18.67 13.30
C GLY A 57 2.14 17.70 12.61
N VAL A 58 1.97 17.49 11.29
CA VAL A 58 2.89 16.68 10.48
C VAL A 58 4.09 17.50 10.01
N VAL A 59 3.90 18.80 9.77
CA VAL A 59 4.93 19.80 9.45
C VAL A 59 5.94 19.92 10.58
N GLN A 60 5.56 19.69 11.83
CA GLN A 60 6.51 19.70 12.95
C GLN A 60 7.59 18.60 12.87
N ASN A 61 7.39 17.55 12.06
CA ASN A 61 8.38 16.49 11.86
C ASN A 61 8.88 16.37 10.41
N ILE A 62 8.21 17.02 9.46
CA ILE A 62 8.77 17.32 8.15
C ILE A 62 9.79 18.44 8.37
N THR A 63 11.05 18.20 8.05
CA THR A 63 12.08 19.25 8.17
C THR A 63 11.56 20.48 7.40
N PRO A 64 11.66 21.73 7.92
CA PRO A 64 11.15 22.93 7.23
C PRO A 64 11.60 23.02 5.76
N ASP A 65 12.75 22.40 5.46
CA ASP A 65 13.31 22.24 4.13
C ASP A 65 12.45 21.38 3.17
N GLN A 66 11.84 20.29 3.66
CA GLN A 66 10.94 19.43 2.85
C GLN A 66 9.58 20.08 2.60
N LEU A 67 9.07 20.88 3.54
CA LEU A 67 7.83 21.61 3.33
C LEU A 67 7.97 22.65 2.22
N LYS A 68 9.07 23.41 2.26
CA LYS A 68 9.43 24.36 1.20
C LYS A 68 9.58 23.68 -0.16
N LYS A 69 10.19 22.50 -0.21
CA LYS A 69 10.33 21.72 -1.47
C LYS A 69 8.99 21.23 -2.01
N THR A 70 8.07 20.85 -1.12
CA THR A 70 6.72 20.41 -1.52
C THR A 70 5.90 21.58 -2.06
N GLN A 71 5.99 22.75 -1.42
CA GLN A 71 5.36 23.99 -1.90
C GLN A 71 5.96 24.44 -3.25
N ALA A 72 7.29 24.43 -3.37
CA ALA A 72 7.99 24.76 -4.62
C ALA A 72 7.62 23.80 -5.77
N LEU A 73 7.40 22.52 -5.47
CA LEU A 73 6.93 21.54 -6.45
C LEU A 73 5.52 21.88 -6.93
N GLN A 74 4.63 22.23 -6.01
CA GLN A 74 3.25 22.60 -6.32
C GLN A 74 3.18 23.88 -7.17
N GLU A 75 4.03 24.86 -6.88
CA GLU A 75 4.18 26.07 -7.70
C GLU A 75 4.75 25.76 -9.09
N ALA A 76 5.76 24.89 -9.19
CA ALA A 76 6.32 24.48 -10.48
C ALA A 76 5.30 23.74 -11.36
N ILE A 77 4.43 22.92 -10.75
CA ILE A 77 3.32 22.25 -11.45
C ILE A 77 2.33 23.30 -11.99
N LYS A 78 1.90 24.25 -11.15
CA LYS A 78 0.99 25.33 -11.57
C LYS A 78 1.58 26.21 -12.68
N ALA A 79 2.90 26.41 -12.66
CA ALA A 79 3.62 27.17 -13.67
C ALA A 79 3.89 26.38 -14.96
N GLY A 80 3.61 25.07 -15.01
CA GLY A 80 3.92 24.21 -16.15
C GLY A 80 5.43 24.00 -16.39
N ASP A 81 6.29 24.27 -15.40
CA ASP A 81 7.74 24.20 -15.50
C ASP A 81 8.22 22.75 -15.32
N GLN A 82 8.18 21.98 -16.41
CA GLN A 82 8.48 20.53 -16.39
C GLN A 82 9.91 20.19 -15.92
N GLU A 83 10.90 21.04 -16.19
CA GLU A 83 12.27 20.82 -15.71
C GLU A 83 12.38 20.99 -14.19
N LYS A 84 11.77 22.05 -13.63
CA LYS A 84 11.72 22.21 -12.17
C LYS A 84 10.93 21.11 -11.49
N VAL A 85 9.81 20.68 -12.08
CA VAL A 85 9.03 19.56 -11.55
C VAL A 85 9.89 18.30 -11.48
N LYS A 86 10.64 17.98 -12.54
CA LYS A 86 11.52 16.81 -12.56
C LYS A 86 12.65 16.92 -11.53
N ALA A 87 13.32 18.07 -11.45
CA ALA A 87 14.42 18.30 -10.51
C ALA A 87 13.97 18.21 -9.04
N LEU A 88 12.85 18.87 -8.71
CA LEU A 88 12.28 18.84 -7.35
C LEU A 88 11.77 17.44 -7.00
N THR A 89 11.19 16.71 -7.96
CA THR A 89 10.76 15.32 -7.75
C THR A 89 11.95 14.40 -7.50
N GLU A 90 13.05 14.53 -8.25
CA GLU A 90 14.28 13.75 -8.02
C GLU A 90 14.90 14.07 -6.65
N GLU A 91 14.91 15.33 -6.24
CA GLU A 91 15.43 15.76 -4.94
C GLU A 91 14.57 15.26 -3.77
N LEU A 92 13.24 15.36 -3.89
CA LEU A 92 12.29 14.77 -2.94
C LEU A 92 12.50 13.25 -2.87
N THR A 93 12.60 12.57 -4.01
CA THR A 93 12.84 11.12 -4.08
C THR A 93 14.16 10.75 -3.41
N LYS A 94 15.22 11.55 -3.58
CA LYS A 94 16.51 11.33 -2.93
C LYS A 94 16.42 11.55 -1.42
N SER A 95 15.72 12.58 -0.98
CA SER A 95 15.49 12.86 0.45
C SER A 95 14.62 11.78 1.12
N LEU A 96 13.65 11.21 0.40
CA LEU A 96 12.80 10.09 0.83
C LEU A 96 13.57 8.77 0.83
N LYS A 97 14.49 8.55 -0.12
CA LYS A 97 15.42 7.40 -0.11
C LYS A 97 16.38 7.43 1.08
N SER A 98 16.78 8.61 1.53
CA SER A 98 17.50 8.80 2.80
C SER A 98 16.58 8.92 4.02
N GLY A 99 15.27 8.91 3.81
CA GLY A 99 14.28 9.20 4.83
C GLY A 99 14.18 8.09 5.87
N SER A 100 14.06 8.49 7.14
CA SER A 100 13.80 7.55 8.22
C SER A 100 12.41 6.93 8.04
N THR A 101 12.21 5.70 8.56
CA THR A 101 10.89 5.02 8.56
C THR A 101 9.77 5.91 9.10
N GLN A 102 10.11 6.85 9.98
CA GLN A 102 9.19 7.84 10.53
C GLN A 102 8.63 8.81 9.49
N GLN A 103 9.44 9.28 8.54
CA GLN A 103 8.98 10.17 7.46
C GLN A 103 8.00 9.43 6.52
N MET A 104 8.28 8.17 6.21
CA MET A 104 7.37 7.34 5.40
C MET A 104 6.02 7.14 6.10
N LYS A 105 6.02 6.87 7.41
CA LYS A 105 4.77 6.77 8.19
C LYS A 105 3.97 8.07 8.16
N GLN A 106 4.61 9.22 8.29
CA GLN A 106 3.94 10.52 8.25
C GLN A 106 3.36 10.82 6.86
N MET A 107 4.12 10.56 5.80
CA MET A 107 3.64 10.71 4.43
C MET A 107 2.42 9.83 4.15
N VAL A 108 2.48 8.57 4.61
CA VAL A 108 1.35 7.63 4.51
C VAL A 108 0.18 8.14 5.34
N ALA A 109 0.38 8.58 6.58
CA ALA A 109 -0.70 9.10 7.44
C ALA A 109 -1.41 10.31 6.81
N VAL A 110 -0.67 11.27 6.27
CA VAL A 110 -1.26 12.42 5.55
C VAL A 110 -2.04 11.99 4.33
N SER A 111 -1.46 11.09 3.53
CA SER A 111 -2.12 10.57 2.32
C SER A 111 -3.41 9.81 2.65
N LEU A 112 -3.47 9.13 3.80
CA LEU A 112 -4.65 8.41 4.26
C LEU A 112 -5.78 9.31 4.71
N LYS A 113 -5.50 10.51 5.24
CA LYS A 113 -6.55 11.44 5.68
C LYS A 113 -7.52 11.78 4.55
N SER A 114 -7.01 11.95 3.33
CA SER A 114 -7.85 12.17 2.15
C SER A 114 -8.80 11.01 1.88
N PHE A 115 -8.32 9.76 1.97
CA PHE A 115 -9.16 8.57 1.80
C PHE A 115 -10.13 8.34 2.98
N GLN A 116 -9.75 8.76 4.19
CA GLN A 116 -10.59 8.64 5.39
C GLN A 116 -11.75 9.64 5.40
N ALA A 117 -11.54 10.83 4.83
CA ALA A 117 -12.57 11.87 4.68
C ALA A 117 -13.62 11.53 3.61
N MET A 118 -13.25 10.76 2.58
CA MET A 118 -14.19 10.33 1.53
C MET A 118 -15.29 9.43 2.09
N ASN A 119 -16.50 9.60 1.56
CA ASN A 119 -17.58 8.66 1.85
C ASN A 119 -17.29 7.29 1.20
N GLU A 120 -17.93 6.22 1.67
CA GLU A 120 -17.60 4.86 1.23
C GLU A 120 -17.82 4.64 -0.27
N THR A 121 -18.92 5.19 -0.80
CA THR A 121 -19.31 5.07 -2.21
C THR A 121 -18.33 5.81 -3.11
N GLU A 122 -17.93 7.01 -2.70
CA GLU A 122 -16.94 7.85 -3.37
C GLU A 122 -15.57 7.20 -3.37
N LEU A 123 -15.12 6.63 -2.23
CA LEU A 123 -13.85 5.93 -2.15
C LEU A 123 -13.83 4.69 -3.06
N ARG A 124 -14.93 3.93 -3.12
CA ARG A 124 -15.07 2.81 -4.07
C ARG A 124 -14.96 3.28 -5.53
N ALA A 125 -15.70 4.33 -5.89
CA ALA A 125 -15.67 4.91 -7.23
C ALA A 125 -14.27 5.40 -7.58
N HIS A 126 -13.60 6.08 -6.64
CA HIS A 126 -12.23 6.55 -6.79
C HIS A 126 -11.25 5.40 -7.02
N LEU A 127 -11.33 4.32 -6.24
CA LEU A 127 -10.49 3.12 -6.42
C LEU A 127 -10.74 2.45 -7.77
N LEU A 128 -11.99 2.33 -8.21
CA LEU A 128 -12.32 1.77 -9.53
C LEU A 128 -11.83 2.64 -10.67
N ALA A 129 -11.98 3.97 -10.57
CA ALA A 129 -11.49 4.90 -11.56
C ALA A 129 -9.95 4.81 -11.69
N LYS A 130 -9.23 4.82 -10.56
CA LYS A 130 -7.76 4.71 -10.53
C LYS A 130 -7.24 3.33 -10.97
N THR A 131 -8.06 2.29 -10.84
CA THR A 131 -7.70 0.93 -11.27
C THR A 131 -8.33 0.53 -12.61
N SER A 132 -9.05 1.45 -13.27
CA SER A 132 -9.64 1.20 -14.58
C SER A 132 -8.53 0.95 -15.62
N GLY A 133 -8.77 0.00 -16.52
CA GLY A 133 -7.80 -0.38 -17.55
C GLY A 133 -6.65 -1.26 -17.07
N ASN A 134 -6.57 -1.63 -15.78
CA ASN A 134 -5.56 -2.55 -15.27
C ASN A 134 -6.18 -3.87 -14.73
N PRO A 135 -5.37 -4.96 -14.61
CA PRO A 135 -5.87 -6.23 -14.09
C PRO A 135 -6.45 -6.17 -12.67
N VAL A 136 -6.07 -5.15 -11.88
CA VAL A 136 -6.59 -4.96 -10.53
C VAL A 136 -8.02 -4.45 -10.57
N GLY A 137 -8.37 -3.51 -11.44
CA GLY A 137 -9.76 -3.06 -11.59
C GLY A 137 -10.69 -4.21 -11.95
N SER A 138 -10.26 -5.09 -12.87
CA SER A 138 -11.01 -6.31 -13.19
C SER A 138 -11.12 -7.26 -12.01
N LEU A 139 -10.14 -7.30 -11.12
CA LEU A 139 -10.20 -8.14 -9.94
C LEU A 139 -11.14 -7.57 -8.88
N LEU A 140 -11.04 -6.28 -8.59
CA LEU A 140 -11.87 -5.62 -7.58
C LEU A 140 -13.36 -5.65 -7.96
N THR A 141 -13.66 -5.59 -9.26
CA THR A 141 -15.03 -5.75 -9.77
C THR A 141 -15.53 -7.20 -9.67
N GLN A 142 -14.67 -8.20 -9.91
CA GLN A 142 -15.03 -9.62 -9.78
C GLN A 142 -15.16 -10.07 -8.32
N PHE A 143 -14.43 -9.46 -7.40
CA PHE A 143 -14.38 -9.82 -6.00
C PHE A 143 -14.83 -8.64 -5.12
N PRO A 144 -16.15 -8.38 -4.99
CA PRO A 144 -16.66 -7.22 -4.25
C PRO A 144 -16.22 -7.20 -2.78
N LYS A 145 -16.12 -8.37 -2.12
CA LYS A 145 -15.59 -8.46 -0.75
C LYS A 145 -14.14 -7.96 -0.63
N LEU A 146 -13.33 -8.13 -1.69
CA LEU A 146 -11.97 -7.60 -1.73
C LEU A 146 -11.98 -6.07 -1.82
N MET A 147 -12.93 -5.50 -2.57
CA MET A 147 -13.15 -4.06 -2.58
C MET A 147 -13.54 -3.56 -1.19
N ASP A 148 -14.51 -4.22 -0.53
CA ASP A 148 -14.95 -3.86 0.82
C ASP A 148 -13.78 -3.89 1.82
N PHE A 149 -12.94 -4.93 1.73
CA PHE A 149 -11.73 -5.04 2.52
C PHE A 149 -10.76 -3.87 2.29
N LEU A 150 -10.50 -3.49 1.04
CA LEU A 150 -9.59 -2.38 0.73
C LEU A 150 -10.14 -1.04 1.20
N VAL A 151 -11.42 -0.78 0.96
CA VAL A 151 -12.11 0.43 1.39
C VAL A 151 -12.06 0.56 2.91
N GLN A 152 -12.40 -0.50 3.65
CA GLN A 152 -12.30 -0.48 5.12
C GLN A 152 -10.85 -0.35 5.59
N SER A 153 -9.89 -1.00 4.92
CA SER A 153 -8.47 -0.89 5.27
C SER A 153 -7.90 0.52 5.08
N LEU A 154 -8.32 1.24 4.03
CA LEU A 154 -7.89 2.62 3.77
C LEU A 154 -8.53 3.62 4.73
N ARG A 155 -9.78 3.36 5.13
CA ARG A 155 -10.50 4.20 6.10
C ARG A 155 -10.10 3.94 7.54
N ASP A 156 -9.48 2.79 7.84
CA ASP A 156 -9.03 2.48 9.18
C ASP A 156 -7.78 3.32 9.55
N PRO A 157 -7.83 4.14 10.62
CA PRO A 157 -6.73 5.03 10.99
C PRO A 157 -5.52 4.29 11.58
N ILE A 158 -5.67 3.01 11.91
CA ILE A 158 -4.67 2.21 12.61
C ILE A 158 -4.01 1.21 11.66
N ALA A 159 -4.78 0.55 10.79
CA ALA A 159 -4.34 -0.61 10.03
C ALA A 159 -3.08 -0.35 9.20
N ILE A 160 -3.13 0.67 8.34
CA ILE A 160 -2.01 0.97 7.45
C ILE A 160 -0.79 1.49 8.24
N PRO A 161 -0.89 2.50 9.12
CA PRO A 161 0.24 2.95 9.93
C PRO A 161 0.89 1.83 10.76
N GLN A 162 0.07 0.95 11.34
CA GLN A 162 0.52 -0.19 12.12
C GLN A 162 1.22 -1.23 11.25
N PHE A 163 0.74 -1.49 10.02
CA PHE A 163 1.45 -2.33 9.07
C PHE A 163 2.82 -1.75 8.67
N PHE A 164 2.92 -0.44 8.45
CA PHE A 164 4.22 0.21 8.19
C PHE A 164 5.18 0.16 9.38
N SER A 165 4.69 -0.02 10.62
CA SER A 165 5.54 -0.21 11.80
C SER A 165 6.39 -1.48 11.74
N ILE A 166 6.05 -2.44 10.87
CA ILE A 166 6.90 -3.62 10.57
C ILE A 166 8.30 -3.17 10.15
N LEU A 167 8.41 -2.10 9.36
CA LEU A 167 9.68 -1.57 8.85
C LEU A 167 10.61 -1.03 9.94
N GLU A 168 10.07 -0.66 11.11
CA GLU A 168 10.88 -0.18 12.24
C GLU A 168 11.50 -1.33 13.03
N LYS A 169 10.90 -2.52 12.97
CA LYS A 169 11.38 -3.69 13.72
C LYS A 169 12.47 -4.41 12.96
N LYS A 170 13.59 -3.70 12.70
CA LYS A 170 14.75 -4.17 11.92
C LYS A 170 15.25 -5.55 12.39
N SER A 171 15.33 -5.79 13.69
CA SER A 171 15.77 -7.08 14.24
C SER A 171 14.80 -8.22 13.90
N LYS A 172 13.48 -8.00 14.02
CA LYS A 172 12.47 -9.00 13.64
C LYS A 172 12.47 -9.24 12.13
N LEU A 173 12.60 -8.17 11.33
CA LEU A 173 12.71 -8.26 9.87
C LEU A 173 13.96 -9.02 9.42
N LEU A 174 15.10 -8.74 10.04
CA LEU A 174 16.35 -9.44 9.75
C LEU A 174 16.25 -10.93 10.10
N LEU A 175 15.70 -11.26 11.27
CA LEU A 175 15.48 -12.64 11.67
C LEU A 175 14.50 -13.35 10.72
N PHE A 176 13.39 -12.70 10.36
CA PHE A 176 12.44 -13.20 9.37
C PHE A 176 13.12 -13.44 8.01
N PHE A 177 13.97 -12.52 7.57
CA PHE A 177 14.73 -12.66 6.32
C PHE A 177 15.68 -13.86 6.36
N ILE A 178 16.46 -14.03 7.43
CA ILE A 178 17.36 -15.18 7.61
C ILE A 178 16.58 -16.50 7.56
N ILE A 179 15.43 -16.58 8.25
CA ILE A 179 14.57 -17.77 8.22
C ILE A 179 14.04 -18.03 6.80
N ASN A 180 13.64 -17.00 6.06
CA ASN A 180 13.18 -17.15 4.68
C ASN A 180 14.29 -17.66 3.74
N VAL A 181 15.53 -17.20 3.93
CA VAL A 181 16.71 -17.71 3.22
C VAL A 181 16.94 -19.18 3.57
N ALA A 182 16.88 -19.56 4.84
CA ALA A 182 17.01 -20.96 5.26
C ALA A 182 15.92 -21.86 4.64
N ILE A 183 14.66 -21.43 4.65
CA ILE A 183 13.55 -22.15 4.00
C ILE A 183 13.78 -22.29 2.50
N TRP A 184 14.30 -21.25 1.85
CA TRP A 184 14.63 -21.29 0.42
C TRP A 184 15.73 -22.31 0.13
N LEU A 185 16.78 -22.38 0.95
CA LEU A 185 17.85 -23.38 0.85
C LEU A 185 17.31 -24.80 1.03
N VAL A 186 16.45 -25.03 2.03
CA VAL A 186 15.78 -26.33 2.23
C VAL A 186 14.93 -26.70 1.02
N ALA A 187 14.11 -25.77 0.51
CA ALA A 187 13.31 -25.99 -0.69
C ALA A 187 14.16 -26.32 -1.93
N PHE A 188 15.34 -25.71 -2.04
CA PHE A 188 16.31 -25.99 -3.10
C PHE A 188 16.92 -27.39 -2.97
N ILE A 189 17.33 -27.81 -1.77
CA ILE A 189 17.85 -29.16 -1.51
C ILE A 189 16.78 -30.21 -1.81
N VAL A 190 15.55 -30.01 -1.33
CA VAL A 190 14.40 -30.90 -1.62
C VAL A 190 14.16 -30.97 -3.12
N LYS A 191 14.23 -29.85 -3.85
CA LYS A 191 14.10 -29.85 -5.31
C LYS A 191 15.21 -30.67 -5.98
N LYS A 192 16.46 -30.59 -5.50
CA LYS A 192 17.60 -31.35 -6.04
C LYS A 192 17.49 -32.85 -5.75
N ALA A 193 17.07 -33.23 -4.54
CA ALA A 193 16.91 -34.62 -4.13
C ALA A 193 15.81 -35.36 -4.92
N HIS A 194 14.74 -34.65 -5.31
CA HIS A 194 13.63 -35.23 -6.07
C HIS A 194 13.81 -35.21 -7.60
N LYS A 195 15.03 -35.02 -8.13
CA LYS A 195 15.31 -35.07 -9.58
C LYS A 195 15.03 -36.43 -10.25
N ALA A 196 14.81 -37.49 -9.49
CA ALA A 196 14.85 -38.87 -9.98
C ALA A 196 13.52 -39.44 -10.53
N LYS A 197 12.38 -38.74 -10.47
CA LYS A 197 11.12 -39.21 -11.06
C LYS A 197 10.33 -38.02 -11.62
N SER A 198 9.68 -38.20 -12.77
CA SER A 198 8.85 -37.19 -13.45
C SER A 198 7.72 -36.71 -12.53
N ALA A 199 8.00 -35.71 -11.70
CA ALA A 199 7.03 -35.12 -10.80
C ALA A 199 6.01 -34.34 -11.63
N GLY A 200 4.75 -34.77 -11.61
CA GLY A 200 3.67 -34.06 -12.28
C GLY A 200 3.53 -32.62 -11.77
N LEU A 201 2.93 -31.75 -12.58
CA LEU A 201 2.69 -30.34 -12.28
C LEU A 201 2.01 -30.12 -10.92
N GLY A 202 1.16 -31.07 -10.50
CA GLY A 202 0.51 -31.07 -9.17
C GLY A 202 1.48 -31.22 -8.00
N THR A 203 2.53 -32.03 -8.12
CA THR A 203 3.55 -32.20 -7.06
C THR A 203 4.36 -30.92 -6.88
N HIS A 204 4.68 -30.23 -7.99
CA HIS A 204 5.32 -28.92 -7.95
C HIS A 204 4.43 -27.88 -7.27
N PHE A 205 3.14 -27.85 -7.62
CA PHE A 205 2.18 -26.93 -7.02
C PHE A 205 1.99 -27.18 -5.52
N LYS A 206 1.80 -28.43 -5.09
CA LYS A 206 1.67 -28.78 -3.66
C LYS A 206 2.89 -28.36 -2.85
N ARG A 207 4.10 -28.59 -3.38
CA ARG A 207 5.34 -28.17 -2.73
C ARG A 207 5.45 -26.64 -2.64
N TRP A 208 5.13 -25.95 -3.73
CA TRP A 208 5.10 -24.48 -3.75
C TRP A 208 4.10 -23.94 -2.73
N LEU A 209 2.88 -24.48 -2.70
CA LEU A 209 1.84 -24.10 -1.76
C LEU A 209 2.27 -24.34 -0.31
N PHE A 210 2.87 -25.50 -0.02
CA PHE A 210 3.40 -25.81 1.31
C PHE A 210 4.40 -24.74 1.80
N PHE A 211 5.41 -24.41 0.99
CA PHE A 211 6.38 -23.38 1.36
C PHE A 211 5.76 -21.98 1.42
N PHE A 212 4.79 -21.68 0.56
CA PHE A 212 4.07 -20.41 0.59
C PHE A 212 3.26 -20.26 1.89
N THR A 213 2.46 -21.28 2.25
CA THR A 213 1.69 -21.29 3.50
C THR A 213 2.59 -21.22 4.72
N LEU A 214 3.70 -21.95 4.73
CA LEU A 214 4.70 -21.88 5.81
C LEU A 214 5.26 -20.46 5.97
N ARG A 215 5.63 -19.81 4.86
CA ARG A 215 6.14 -18.42 4.89
C ARG A 215 5.09 -17.43 5.35
N LEU A 216 3.84 -17.60 4.92
CA LEU A 216 2.73 -16.75 5.34
C LEU A 216 2.46 -16.93 6.84
N ALA A 217 2.44 -18.16 7.34
CA ALA A 217 2.28 -18.45 8.77
C ALA A 217 3.41 -17.83 9.61
N LEU A 218 4.66 -17.90 9.13
CA LEU A 218 5.79 -17.24 9.79
C LEU A 218 5.67 -15.72 9.76
N PHE A 219 5.25 -15.14 8.64
CA PHE A 219 5.03 -13.70 8.53
C PHE A 219 3.97 -13.23 9.52
N VAL A 220 2.82 -13.91 9.56
CA VAL A 220 1.75 -13.62 10.53
C VAL A 220 2.23 -13.84 11.95
N GLY A 221 3.01 -14.88 12.25
CA GLY A 221 3.54 -15.13 13.59
C GLY A 221 4.52 -14.05 14.06
N PHE A 222 5.45 -13.61 13.20
CA PHE A 222 6.45 -12.59 13.53
C PHE A 222 5.84 -11.20 13.72
N PHE A 223 4.85 -10.87 12.89
CA PHE A 223 4.25 -9.55 12.78
C PHE A 223 2.75 -9.56 13.13
N TYR A 224 2.32 -10.48 14.00
CA TYR A 224 0.91 -10.63 14.38
C TYR A 224 0.36 -9.32 14.93
N THR A 225 1.13 -8.67 15.80
CA THR A 225 0.75 -7.41 16.41
C THR A 225 0.54 -6.30 15.38
N GLU A 226 1.24 -6.31 14.26
CA GLU A 226 1.23 -5.27 13.25
C GLU A 226 0.17 -5.53 12.16
N ILE A 227 -0.12 -6.79 11.89
CA ILE A 227 -1.07 -7.22 10.87
C ILE A 227 -2.46 -7.45 11.47
N SER A 228 -2.59 -7.55 12.80
CA SER A 228 -3.87 -7.84 13.45
C SER A 228 -5.03 -6.89 13.08
N PRO A 229 -4.85 -5.57 12.86
CA PRO A 229 -5.95 -4.73 12.41
C PRO A 229 -6.44 -5.13 11.02
N PHE A 230 -5.51 -5.42 10.10
CA PHE A 230 -5.85 -5.95 8.78
C PHE A 230 -6.56 -7.30 8.86
N LEU A 231 -6.15 -8.20 9.75
CA LEU A 231 -6.85 -9.48 9.96
C LEU A 231 -8.26 -9.27 10.51
N HIS A 232 -8.45 -8.30 11.41
CA HIS A 232 -9.76 -7.96 11.93
C HIS A 232 -10.70 -7.46 10.82
N ILE A 233 -10.20 -6.53 9.99
CA ILE A 233 -10.95 -6.01 8.83
C ILE A 233 -11.23 -7.13 7.81
N ALA A 234 -10.24 -7.98 7.52
CA ALA A 234 -10.40 -9.13 6.63
C ALA A 234 -11.46 -10.10 7.14
N ASN A 235 -11.47 -10.38 8.44
CA ASN A 235 -12.49 -11.25 9.03
C ASN A 235 -13.89 -10.63 8.92
N LYS A 236 -14.02 -9.33 9.19
CA LYS A 236 -15.29 -8.60 9.10
C LYS A 236 -15.83 -8.50 7.68
N THR A 237 -14.98 -8.50 6.66
CA THR A 237 -15.37 -8.24 5.26
C THR A 237 -15.36 -9.49 4.39
N LEU A 238 -14.30 -10.29 4.46
CA LEU A 238 -14.12 -11.45 3.58
C LEU A 238 -14.85 -12.68 4.11
N LEU A 239 -14.92 -12.84 5.44
CA LEU A 239 -15.43 -14.04 6.11
C LEU A 239 -16.85 -13.89 6.70
N ALA A 240 -17.36 -12.66 6.79
CA ALA A 240 -18.79 -12.39 7.00
C ALA A 240 -19.60 -12.70 5.73
#